data_AF-A0A8S3WPX9-F1
#
_entry.id   AF-A0A8S3WPX9-F1
#
_cell.length_a   1.000
_cell.length_b   1.000
_cell.length_c   1.000
_cell.angle_alpha   90.00
_cell.angle_beta   90.00
_cell.angle_gamma   90.00
#
_symmetry.space_group_name_H-M   'P 1'
#
loop_
_entity.id
_entity.type
_entity.pdbx_description
1 polymer ?
#
loop_
_entity_poly.entity_id
_entity_poly.type
_entity_poly.pdbx_seq_one_letter_code
_entity_poly.pdbx_strand_id
1 'polypeptide(L)' 'MSQQEIDGDGFQIVTSKRRTKNKQTKIPRKEVEFIKPENYIDVEASYQRVLTAVDEIKESDYFSDVRKAG' A
#
# COMPACT_ATOMS: atom_id res chain seq x y z
N MET A 1 -53.64 -7.69 16.70
CA MET A 1 -52.72 -7.85 15.56
C MET A 1 -53.18 -6.88 14.49
N SER A 2 -52.40 -5.83 14.17
CA SER A 2 -52.75 -4.88 13.09
C SER A 2 -52.73 -5.61 11.75
N GLN A 3 -53.74 -5.39 10.91
CA GLN A 3 -53.80 -5.94 9.55
C GLN A 3 -52.57 -5.48 8.76
N GLN A 4 -51.95 -6.42 8.04
CA GLN A 4 -50.81 -6.14 7.16
C GLN A 4 -51.36 -5.63 5.82
N GLU A 5 -50.95 -4.44 5.41
CA GLU A 5 -51.30 -3.89 4.09
C GLU A 5 -50.35 -4.48 3.04
N ILE A 6 -50.93 -5.05 1.99
CA ILE A 6 -50.23 -5.68 0.86
C ILE A 6 -50.49 -4.80 -0.38
N ASP A 7 -49.46 -4.55 -1.18
CA ASP A 7 -49.61 -3.78 -2.43
C ASP A 7 -50.23 -4.60 -3.57
N GLY A 8 -50.51 -3.93 -4.71
CA GLY A 8 -51.14 -4.56 -5.87
C GLY A 8 -50.31 -5.67 -6.53
N ASP A 9 -49.01 -5.74 -6.23
CA ASP A 9 -48.08 -6.75 -6.74
C ASP A 9 -47.84 -7.88 -5.71
N GLY A 10 -48.53 -7.85 -4.56
CA GLY A 10 -48.50 -8.90 -3.55
C GLY A 10 -47.38 -8.78 -2.52
N PHE A 11 -46.67 -7.65 -2.46
CA PHE A 11 -45.62 -7.41 -1.47
C PHE A 11 -46.17 -6.72 -0.22
N GLN A 12 -45.62 -7.11 0.95
CA GLN A 12 -45.98 -6.49 2.22
C GLN A 12 -45.39 -5.09 2.33
N ILE A 13 -46.25 -4.09 2.53
CA ILE A 13 -45.81 -2.70 2.70
C ILE A 13 -45.21 -2.55 4.10
N VAL A 14 -43.89 -2.35 4.17
CA VAL A 14 -43.18 -2.06 5.41
C VAL A 14 -42.74 -0.60 5.44
N THR A 15 -43.19 0.15 6.45
CA THR A 15 -42.68 1.50 6.67
C THR A 15 -41.27 1.41 7.26
N SER A 16 -40.29 2.04 6.61
CA SER A 16 -38.94 2.11 7.16
C SER A 16 -38.97 2.89 8.48
N LYS A 17 -38.70 2.22 9.60
CA LYS A 17 -38.55 2.90 10.89
C LYS A 17 -37.38 3.87 10.72
N ARG A 18 -37.65 5.19 10.65
CA ARG A 18 -36.66 6.26 10.70
C ARG A 18 -35.88 6.15 12.01
N ARG A 19 -34.85 5.31 12.05
CA ARG A 19 -33.88 5.25 13.14
C ARG A 19 -32.82 6.31 12.88
N THR A 20 -33.02 7.46 13.53
CA THR A 20 -31.98 8.41 13.92
C THR A 20 -31.00 8.81 12.81
N LYS A 21 -31.37 9.83 12.03
CA LYS A 21 -30.37 10.75 11.46
C LYS A 21 -29.54 11.30 12.64
N ASN A 22 -28.21 11.26 12.54
CA ASN A 22 -27.23 11.85 13.48
C ASN A 22 -26.67 10.96 14.60
N LYS A 23 -26.37 9.70 14.34
CA LYS A 23 -25.16 9.13 14.98
C LYS A 23 -24.01 9.35 14.03
N GLN A 24 -23.32 10.48 14.19
CA GLN A 24 -21.99 10.67 13.60
C GLN A 24 -21.17 9.46 14.05
N THR A 25 -20.79 8.60 13.10
CA THR A 25 -19.92 7.46 13.37
C THR A 25 -18.63 8.06 13.92
N LYS A 26 -18.42 7.99 15.24
CA LYS A 26 -17.14 8.36 15.85
C LYS A 26 -16.14 7.31 15.39
N ILE A 27 -15.50 7.55 14.26
CA ILE A 27 -14.37 6.75 13.81
C ILE A 27 -13.23 7.11 14.77
N PRO A 28 -12.76 6.17 15.61
CA PRO A 28 -11.61 6.44 16.46
C PRO A 28 -10.43 6.76 15.54
N ARG A 29 -9.82 7.93 15.75
CA ARG A 29 -8.55 8.27 15.07
C ARG A 29 -7.53 7.24 15.54
N LYS A 30 -7.15 6.31 14.67
CA LYS A 30 -5.89 5.60 14.86
C LYS A 30 -4.81 6.64 14.65
N GLU A 31 -4.04 6.93 15.70
CA GLU A 31 -2.78 7.62 15.56
C GLU A 31 -1.89 6.72 14.71
N VAL A 32 -1.80 7.04 13.42
CA VAL A 32 -0.82 6.41 12.54
C VAL A 32 0.49 7.07 12.90
N GLU A 33 1.16 6.53 13.91
CA GLU A 33 2.55 6.83 14.15
C GLU A 33 3.33 6.31 12.95
N PHE A 34 3.61 7.19 12.00
CA PHE A 34 4.62 6.93 10.99
C PHE A 34 5.95 6.90 11.73
N ILE A 35 6.34 5.72 12.23
CA ILE A 35 7.71 5.45 12.60
C ILE A 35 8.49 5.67 11.30
N LYS A 36 9.13 6.83 11.20
CA LYS A 36 10.05 7.12 10.10
C LYS A 36 11.20 6.15 10.36
N PRO A 37 11.36 5.07 9.56
CA PRO A 37 12.53 4.23 9.75
C PRO A 37 13.72 5.15 9.52
N GLU A 38 14.57 5.31 10.53
CA GLU A 38 15.90 5.83 10.29
C GLU A 38 16.54 4.86 9.30
N ASN A 39 16.61 5.29 8.04
CA ASN A 39 17.24 4.51 6.99
C ASN A 39 18.73 4.46 7.35
N TYR A 40 19.14 3.41 8.06
CA TYR A 40 20.53 3.14 8.33
C TYR A 40 21.19 2.76 7.01
N ILE A 41 21.98 3.69 6.47
CA ILE A 41 22.81 3.44 5.30
C ILE A 41 24.16 2.97 5.82
N ASP A 42 24.49 1.71 5.58
CA ASP A 42 25.82 1.19 5.81
C ASP A 42 26.76 1.71 4.71
N VAL A 43 27.46 2.80 5.05
CA VAL A 43 28.39 3.48 4.14
C VAL A 43 29.56 2.57 3.79
N GLU A 44 30.04 1.76 4.73
CA GLU A 44 31.19 0.88 4.50
C GLU A 44 30.80 -0.25 3.54
N ALA A 45 29.67 -0.92 3.77
CA ALA A 45 29.19 -1.94 2.86
C ALA A 45 28.93 -1.38 1.45
N SER A 46 28.43 -0.14 1.37
CA SER A 46 28.21 0.53 0.08
C SER A 46 29.52 0.83 -0.64
N TYR A 47 30.54 1.30 0.09
CA TYR A 47 31.87 1.56 -0.43
C TYR A 47 32.52 0.28 -0.96
N GLN A 48 32.47 -0.81 -0.19
CA GLN A 48 33.02 -2.10 -0.60
C GLN A 48 32.36 -2.62 -1.88
N ARG A 49 31.04 -2.51 -2.01
CA ARG A 49 30.32 -2.91 -3.24
C ARG A 49 30.81 -2.15 -4.46
N VAL A 50 31.05 -0.84 -4.33
CA VAL A 50 31.56 -0.02 -5.44
C VAL A 50 32.95 -0.49 -5.84
N LEU A 51 33.84 -0.75 -4.88
CA LEU A 51 35.17 -1.26 -5.17
C LEU A 51 35.12 -2.61 -5.90
N THR A 52 34.33 -3.55 -5.38
CA THR A 52 34.17 -4.87 -6.00
C THR A 52 33.65 -4.77 -7.43
N ALA A 53 32.60 -3.97 -7.66
CA ALA A 53 32.05 -3.79 -9.00
C ALA A 53 33.07 -3.17 -9.98
N VAL A 54 33.90 -2.24 -9.50
CA VAL A 54 34.98 -1.66 -10.32
C VAL A 54 36.01 -2.72 -10.71
N ASP A 55 36.39 -3.59 -9.77
CA ASP A 55 37.37 -4.64 -10.05
C ASP A 55 36.79 -5.72 -10.98
N GLU A 56 35.53 -6.10 -10.81
CA GLU A 56 34.82 -7.02 -11.72
C GLU A 56 34.77 -6.47 -13.16
N ILE A 57 34.53 -5.17 -13.34
CA ILE A 57 34.51 -4.55 -14.66
C ILE A 57 35.92 -4.56 -15.29
N LYS A 58 36.98 -4.33 -14.50
CA LYS A 58 38.36 -4.38 -15.02
C LYS A 58 38.74 -5.79 -15.48
N GLU A 59 38.25 -6.82 -14.78
CA GLU A 59 38.51 -8.22 -15.11
C GLU A 59 37.54 -8.77 -16.18
N SER A 60 36.51 -8.02 -16.54
CA SER A 60 35.51 -8.48 -17.51
C SER A 60 36.08 -8.57 -18.93
N ASP A 61 36.18 -9.80 -19.43
CA ASP A 61 36.53 -10.08 -20.82
C ASP A 61 35.58 -9.39 -21.81
N TYR A 62 34.28 -9.37 -21.49
CA TYR A 62 33.28 -8.66 -22.29
C TYR A 62 33.59 -7.17 -22.43
N PHE A 63 33.93 -6.50 -21.32
CA PHE A 63 34.30 -5.09 -21.35
C PHE A 63 35.59 -4.86 -22.15
N SER A 64 36.58 -5.74 -22.00
CA SER A 64 37.82 -5.73 -22.77
C SER A 64 37.57 -5.85 -24.28
N ASP A 65 36.68 -6.76 -24.67
CA ASP A 65 36.35 -7.01 -26.07
C ASP A 65 35.54 -5.87 -26.70
N VAL A 66 34.57 -5.29 -25.97
CA VAL A 66 33.86 -4.08 -26.39
C VAL A 66 34.83 -2.91 -26.57
N ARG A 67 35.78 -2.73 -25.64
CA ARG A 67 36.77 -1.65 -25.74
C ARG A 67 37.71 -1.79 -26.93
N LYS A 68 38.02 -3.03 -27.37
CA LYS A 68 38.84 -3.30 -28.57
C LYS A 68 38.07 -3.12 -29.88
N ALA A 69 36.74 -3.23 -29.84
CA ALA A 69 35.88 -3.14 -31.02
C ALA A 69 35.45 -1.70 -31.39
N GLY A 70 35.75 -0.73 -30.53
CA GLY A 70 35.45 0.71 -30.74
C GLY A 70 36.61 1.52 -31.28
#